data_AF-F8IJ62-F1
#
_entry.id   AF-F8IJ62-F1
#
_cell.length_a   1.000
_cell.length_b   1.000
_cell.length_c   1.000
_cell.angle_alpha   90.00
_cell.angle_beta   90.00
_cell.angle_gamma   90.00
#
_symmetry.space_group_name_H-M   'P 1'
#
loop_
_entity.id
_entity.type
_entity.pdbx_description
1 polymer ?
#
loop_
_entity_poly.entity_id
_entity_poly.type
_entity_poly.pdbx_seq_one_letter_code
_entity_poly.pdbx_strand_id
1 'polypeptide(L)'
;MVEGVFSMAKTPITVAYGDGIGPEIMTATLRILEAAGAELDIETVEIGEKVYKRGIDNGMDPKAWESVRRTRVLLKAPITTPQGGGYKSLNVTLRKALNLYANVRPTVAYSPFVETTHPKMDLVIIRENEEDLYAGIEHRQTQQVYQCLKLITQPGSERVIRYAFDYARANGRKKVTCFVKDNIMKFTDGLFHKEFERIAAEYPDLEHETMIVDIGAARLANTPERFDVVVMPNLYGDILSDVTAELSGSVGLAPSANIGDGFAMFEAIHGSAPDIAGQNIANPSGLLLAAVMMLIHIGQPAVAEENPPRLAPHHRGRHSHARHLPRGFQQKLVGTDAFADAVIERLGERPQILKPVSYRQDAAGIARRAWQPGPKAEKQLVGVDVFLDWGPGAPDDLGSKLSQNHVNELKLEVITNRGIKVWPNGLPETFCTDHWRCRFRKEGGAPVQPAEVVELQRRLIEAGFDVIKTENLYTFDGVPGFSAVHG
;
A
#
# COMPACT_ATOMS: atom_id res chain seq x y z
N MET A 1 11.15 44.35 -30.53
CA MET A 1 10.70 43.12 -31.20
C MET A 1 10.16 42.21 -30.12
N VAL A 2 9.00 41.60 -30.39
CA VAL A 2 8.12 40.93 -29.42
C VAL A 2 8.83 39.70 -28.85
N GLU A 3 9.05 39.68 -27.53
CA GLU A 3 9.36 38.46 -26.80
C GLU A 3 8.11 37.58 -26.83
N GLY A 4 8.17 36.51 -27.62
CA GLY A 4 7.13 35.51 -27.68
C GLY A 4 7.02 34.79 -26.35
N VAL A 5 5.97 35.08 -25.60
CA VAL A 5 5.48 34.23 -24.51
C VAL A 5 5.07 32.92 -25.15
N PHE A 6 5.94 31.91 -25.10
CA PHE A 6 5.51 30.53 -25.35
C PHE A 6 4.51 30.17 -24.24
N SER A 7 3.22 30.32 -24.52
CA SER A 7 2.17 29.67 -23.74
C SER A 7 2.49 28.17 -23.78
N MET A 8 2.95 27.61 -22.66
CA MET A 8 2.98 26.15 -22.52
C MET A 8 1.53 25.68 -22.61
N ALA A 9 1.26 24.70 -23.47
CA ALA A 9 -0.06 24.09 -23.55
C ALA A 9 -0.43 23.52 -22.18
N LYS A 10 -1.68 23.74 -21.75
CA LYS A 10 -2.24 23.19 -20.51
C LYS A 10 -1.99 21.68 -20.43
N THR A 11 -1.62 21.19 -19.24
CA THR A 11 -1.33 19.77 -19.05
C THR A 11 -2.64 18.97 -18.96
N PRO A 12 -2.87 17.96 -19.81
CA PRO A 12 -4.07 17.14 -19.75
C PRO A 12 -4.08 16.26 -18.50
N ILE A 13 -5.15 16.31 -17.73
CA ILE A 13 -5.38 15.49 -16.52
C ILE A 13 -6.79 14.91 -16.51
N THR A 14 -6.96 13.71 -15.96
CA THR A 14 -8.27 13.16 -15.66
C THR A 14 -8.67 13.54 -14.24
N VAL A 15 -9.91 14.01 -14.07
CA VAL A 15 -10.48 14.35 -12.76
C VAL A 15 -11.70 13.50 -12.48
N ALA A 16 -11.79 12.96 -11.26
CA ALA A 16 -12.96 12.23 -10.81
C ALA A 16 -13.48 12.73 -9.46
N TYR A 17 -14.74 13.16 -9.42
CA TYR A 17 -15.36 13.75 -8.23
C TYR A 17 -15.73 12.71 -7.15
N GLY A 18 -15.71 11.41 -7.48
CA GLY A 18 -15.96 10.33 -6.53
C GLY A 18 -17.34 10.39 -5.87
N ASP A 19 -17.41 9.88 -4.64
CA ASP A 19 -18.65 9.70 -3.87
C ASP A 19 -18.61 10.43 -2.52
N GLY A 20 -19.76 10.57 -1.86
CA GLY A 20 -19.89 11.16 -0.52
C GLY A 20 -19.44 12.63 -0.49
N ILE A 21 -18.44 12.96 0.34
CA ILE A 21 -17.83 14.31 0.39
C ILE A 21 -16.99 14.64 -0.85
N GLY A 22 -16.69 13.65 -1.71
CA GLY A 22 -15.81 13.82 -2.86
C GLY A 22 -16.13 15.04 -3.73
N PRO A 23 -17.40 15.26 -4.13
CA PRO A 23 -17.74 16.38 -4.98
C PRO A 23 -17.49 17.77 -4.38
N GLU A 24 -17.77 17.99 -3.09
CA GLU A 24 -17.56 19.28 -2.44
C GLU A 24 -16.06 19.60 -2.29
N ILE A 25 -15.26 18.63 -1.86
CA ILE A 25 -13.81 18.84 -1.69
C ILE A 25 -13.09 18.96 -3.03
N MET A 26 -13.53 18.24 -4.07
CA MET A 26 -12.97 18.37 -5.43
C MET A 26 -13.27 19.75 -6.00
N THR A 27 -14.51 20.22 -5.87
CA THR A 27 -14.90 21.57 -6.32
C THR A 27 -14.05 22.63 -5.64
N ALA A 28 -13.92 22.58 -4.31
CA ALA A 28 -13.05 23.47 -3.55
C ALA A 28 -11.59 23.42 -4.01
N THR A 29 -11.05 22.21 -4.23
CA THR A 29 -9.67 22.00 -4.69
C THR A 29 -9.44 22.63 -6.06
N LEU A 30 -10.29 22.34 -7.05
CA LEU A 30 -10.13 22.87 -8.41
C LEU A 30 -10.24 24.39 -8.47
N ARG A 31 -11.14 25.00 -7.66
CA ARG A 31 -11.25 26.46 -7.54
C ARG A 31 -9.93 27.09 -7.06
N ILE A 32 -9.29 26.46 -6.08
CA ILE A 32 -8.00 26.92 -5.55
C ILE A 32 -6.90 26.78 -6.61
N LEU A 33 -6.82 25.63 -7.31
CA LEU A 33 -5.84 25.41 -8.37
C LEU A 33 -5.99 26.42 -9.51
N GLU A 34 -7.22 26.68 -9.95
CA GLU A 34 -7.51 27.66 -11.00
C GLU A 34 -7.09 29.09 -10.58
N ALA A 35 -7.45 29.50 -9.36
CA ALA A 35 -7.09 30.81 -8.83
C ALA A 35 -5.57 31.00 -8.67
N ALA A 36 -4.84 29.93 -8.41
CA ALA A 36 -3.38 29.92 -8.35
C ALA A 36 -2.69 29.84 -9.72
N GLY A 37 -3.46 29.81 -10.82
CA GLY A 37 -2.91 29.79 -12.18
C GLY A 37 -2.39 28.41 -12.61
N ALA A 38 -2.96 27.32 -12.09
CA ALA A 38 -2.63 25.98 -12.57
C ALA A 38 -3.04 25.80 -14.04
N GLU A 39 -2.08 25.42 -14.88
CA GLU A 39 -2.29 25.21 -16.32
C GLU A 39 -2.76 23.77 -16.57
N LEU A 40 -4.04 23.51 -16.32
CA LEU A 40 -4.65 22.18 -16.40
C LEU A 40 -5.71 22.10 -17.52
N ASP A 41 -5.64 21.06 -18.33
CA ASP A 41 -6.68 20.68 -19.30
C ASP A 41 -7.45 19.48 -18.72
N ILE A 42 -8.61 19.77 -18.11
CA ILE A 42 -9.32 18.83 -17.25
C ILE A 42 -10.31 17.99 -18.07
N GLU A 43 -10.12 16.67 -18.03
CA GLU A 43 -11.09 15.69 -18.49
C GLU A 43 -11.83 15.08 -17.30
N THR A 44 -13.10 15.44 -17.12
CA THR A 44 -13.89 14.88 -16.01
C THR A 44 -14.48 13.52 -16.38
N VAL A 45 -14.37 12.56 -15.46
CA VAL A 45 -14.94 11.22 -15.57
C VAL A 45 -15.76 10.86 -14.34
N GLU A 46 -16.75 9.98 -14.51
CA GLU A 46 -17.52 9.41 -13.40
C GLU A 46 -16.99 8.03 -13.04
N ILE A 47 -16.78 7.79 -11.75
CA ILE A 47 -16.30 6.52 -11.18
C ILE A 47 -17.02 6.25 -9.85
N GLY A 48 -16.97 5.02 -9.36
CA GLY A 48 -17.43 4.68 -8.02
C GLY A 48 -18.90 4.26 -7.91
N GLU A 49 -19.55 4.59 -6.80
CA GLU A 49 -20.90 4.13 -6.43
C GLU A 49 -21.92 4.39 -7.53
N LYS A 50 -21.87 5.58 -8.15
CA LYS A 50 -22.75 5.94 -9.26
C LYS A 50 -22.60 4.98 -10.44
N VAL A 51 -21.37 4.58 -10.75
CA VAL A 51 -21.08 3.67 -11.87
C VAL A 51 -21.49 2.24 -11.55
N TYR A 52 -21.25 1.77 -10.32
CA TYR A 52 -21.75 0.46 -9.86
C TYR A 52 -23.27 0.37 -9.98
N LYS A 53 -24.01 1.41 -9.59
CA LYS A 53 -25.48 1.46 -9.70
C LYS A 53 -26.01 1.40 -11.14
N ARG A 54 -25.17 1.71 -12.14
CA ARG A 54 -25.49 1.55 -13.58
C ARG A 54 -25.26 0.12 -14.09
N GLY A 55 -24.85 -0.83 -13.24
CA GLY A 55 -24.56 -2.21 -13.63
C GLY A 55 -23.16 -2.42 -14.19
N ILE A 56 -22.20 -1.54 -13.85
CA ILE A 56 -20.80 -1.65 -14.27
C ILE A 56 -19.97 -2.09 -13.06
N ASP A 57 -19.74 -3.40 -12.97
CA ASP A 57 -19.19 -4.11 -11.81
C ASP A 57 -17.76 -3.71 -11.41
N ASN A 58 -17.01 -3.07 -12.31
CA ASN A 58 -15.67 -2.57 -12.02
C ASN A 58 -15.65 -1.11 -11.55
N GLY A 59 -16.81 -0.42 -11.50
CA GLY A 59 -16.93 0.95 -11.01
C GLY A 59 -16.36 2.02 -11.94
N MET A 60 -15.97 1.67 -13.18
CA MET A 60 -15.35 2.60 -14.13
C MET A 60 -15.64 2.17 -15.58
N ASP A 61 -16.34 3.02 -16.33
CA ASP A 61 -16.71 2.72 -17.71
C ASP A 61 -15.53 2.85 -18.70
N PRO A 62 -15.64 2.31 -19.93
CA PRO A 62 -14.55 2.33 -20.91
C PRO A 62 -14.06 3.75 -21.28
N LYS A 63 -14.94 4.76 -21.29
CA LYS A 63 -14.57 6.14 -21.63
C LYS A 63 -13.70 6.75 -20.53
N ALA A 64 -14.01 6.45 -19.27
CA ALA A 64 -13.17 6.84 -18.15
C ALA A 64 -11.76 6.23 -18.27
N TRP A 65 -11.66 4.96 -18.68
CA TRP A 65 -10.36 4.31 -18.93
C TRP A 65 -9.59 4.95 -20.09
N GLU A 66 -10.26 5.33 -21.16
CA GLU A 66 -9.64 6.03 -22.29
C GLU A 66 -9.06 7.39 -21.88
N SER A 67 -9.80 8.16 -21.06
CA SER A 67 -9.30 9.42 -20.49
C SER A 67 -8.01 9.19 -19.69
N VAL A 68 -8.01 8.26 -18.73
CA VAL A 68 -6.80 7.96 -17.93
C VAL A 68 -5.63 7.50 -18.79
N ARG A 69 -5.87 6.70 -19.85
CA ARG A 69 -4.81 6.28 -20.79
C ARG A 69 -4.22 7.43 -21.59
N ARG A 70 -5.02 8.45 -21.92
CA ARG A 70 -4.59 9.63 -22.67
C ARG A 70 -3.83 10.61 -21.78
N THR A 71 -4.37 10.91 -20.61
CA THR A 71 -3.83 11.94 -19.69
C THR A 71 -2.67 11.42 -18.85
N ARG A 72 -2.64 10.12 -18.53
CA ARG A 72 -1.68 9.46 -17.63
C ARG A 72 -1.66 9.97 -16.18
N VAL A 73 -2.46 10.98 -15.86
CA VAL A 73 -2.52 11.64 -14.55
C VAL A 73 -3.97 11.68 -14.11
N LEU A 74 -4.26 11.10 -12.96
CA LEU A 74 -5.60 11.06 -12.37
C LEU A 74 -5.60 11.79 -11.02
N LEU A 75 -6.40 12.85 -10.90
CA LEU A 75 -6.76 13.44 -9.61
C LEU A 75 -8.16 12.96 -9.23
N LYS A 76 -8.29 12.20 -8.14
CA LYS A 76 -9.59 11.64 -7.75
C LYS A 76 -9.94 11.88 -6.29
N ALA A 77 -11.21 12.20 -6.06
CA ALA A 77 -11.78 12.22 -4.73
C ALA A 77 -12.03 10.78 -4.20
N PRO A 78 -12.44 10.63 -2.92
CA PRO A 78 -12.77 9.33 -2.35
C PRO A 78 -13.94 8.63 -3.05
N ILE A 79 -13.95 7.30 -2.98
CA ILE A 79 -14.96 6.43 -3.61
C ILE A 79 -15.49 5.48 -2.54
N THR A 80 -16.79 5.24 -2.54
CA THR A 80 -17.42 4.30 -1.60
C THR A 80 -17.16 2.86 -2.06
N THR A 81 -16.56 2.03 -1.20
CA THR A 81 -16.46 0.57 -1.42
C THR A 81 -17.42 -0.15 -0.45
N PRO A 82 -18.27 -1.09 -0.92
CA PRO A 82 -19.16 -1.85 -0.04
C PRO A 82 -18.37 -2.67 1.01
N GLN A 83 -18.85 -2.73 2.26
CA GLN A 83 -18.24 -3.53 3.33
C GLN A 83 -18.75 -4.99 3.30
N GLY A 84 -17.86 -5.96 3.48
CA GLY A 84 -18.22 -7.36 3.81
C GLY A 84 -18.76 -8.23 2.66
N GLY A 85 -18.85 -7.69 1.44
CA GLY A 85 -19.27 -8.41 0.23
C GLY A 85 -19.50 -7.45 -0.95
N GLY A 86 -19.55 -7.96 -2.17
CA GLY A 86 -19.77 -7.17 -3.38
C GLY A 86 -18.54 -7.03 -4.28
N TYR A 87 -18.49 -5.95 -5.05
CA TYR A 87 -17.48 -5.73 -6.10
C TYR A 87 -16.06 -5.54 -5.53
N LYS A 88 -15.05 -5.93 -6.31
CA LYS A 88 -13.64 -5.63 -5.97
C LYS A 88 -13.43 -4.12 -5.87
N SER A 89 -12.62 -3.68 -4.90
CA SER A 89 -12.31 -2.26 -4.71
C SER A 89 -11.74 -1.63 -5.99
N LEU A 90 -12.36 -0.55 -6.47
CA LEU A 90 -11.87 0.21 -7.61
C LEU A 90 -10.49 0.83 -7.34
N ASN A 91 -10.21 1.24 -6.10
CA ASN A 91 -8.88 1.78 -5.74
C ASN A 91 -7.78 0.74 -5.97
N VAL A 92 -8.01 -0.50 -5.52
CA VAL A 92 -7.06 -1.61 -5.75
C VAL A 92 -6.95 -1.93 -7.24
N THR A 93 -8.07 -1.90 -7.96
CA THR A 93 -8.11 -2.15 -9.41
C THR A 93 -7.29 -1.12 -10.17
N LEU A 94 -7.46 0.18 -9.89
CA LEU A 94 -6.69 1.27 -10.52
C LEU A 94 -5.20 1.11 -10.24
N ARG A 95 -4.81 0.86 -8.99
CA ARG A 95 -3.41 0.72 -8.59
C ARG A 95 -2.70 -0.39 -9.37
N LYS A 96 -3.33 -1.57 -9.44
CA LYS A 96 -2.78 -2.73 -10.15
C LYS A 96 -2.81 -2.58 -11.67
N ALA A 97 -3.93 -2.10 -12.22
CA ALA A 97 -4.09 -1.98 -13.68
C ALA A 97 -3.16 -0.91 -14.29
N LEU A 98 -2.79 0.10 -13.49
CA LEU A 98 -1.94 1.21 -13.91
C LEU A 98 -0.49 1.08 -13.41
N ASN A 99 -0.13 -0.04 -12.78
CA ASN A 99 1.20 -0.30 -12.22
C ASN A 99 1.68 0.78 -11.23
N LEU A 100 0.79 1.26 -10.36
CA LEU A 100 1.05 2.34 -9.40
C LEU A 100 1.68 1.78 -8.11
N TYR A 101 2.90 1.27 -8.24
CA TYR A 101 3.58 0.46 -7.24
C TYR A 101 3.97 1.17 -5.95
N ALA A 102 4.15 2.50 -5.96
CA ALA A 102 4.56 3.27 -4.80
C ALA A 102 3.43 4.20 -4.33
N ASN A 103 2.93 4.00 -3.10
CA ASN A 103 1.99 4.92 -2.46
C ASN A 103 2.77 5.83 -1.50
N VAL A 104 2.90 7.10 -1.87
CA VAL A 104 3.63 8.15 -1.14
C VAL A 104 2.67 8.89 -0.23
N ARG A 105 2.91 8.84 1.08
CA ARG A 105 2.05 9.43 2.12
C ARG A 105 2.88 10.32 3.06
N PRO A 106 3.08 11.60 2.72
CA PRO A 106 3.71 12.57 3.61
C PRO A 106 2.80 12.87 4.81
N THR A 107 3.37 12.84 6.01
CA THR A 107 2.67 13.19 7.25
C THR A 107 3.49 14.22 8.02
N VAL A 108 2.97 15.45 8.06
CA VAL A 108 3.63 16.62 8.62
C VAL A 108 2.73 17.24 9.68
N ALA A 109 3.30 17.59 10.83
CA ALA A 109 2.61 18.33 11.86
C ALA A 109 2.41 19.80 11.43
N TYR A 110 1.18 20.30 11.57
CA TYR A 110 0.83 21.69 11.30
C TYR A 110 0.76 22.53 12.58
N SER A 111 1.62 22.23 13.56
CA SER A 111 1.67 22.94 14.85
C SER A 111 2.11 24.42 14.67
N PRO A 112 1.55 25.38 15.42
CA PRO A 112 0.55 25.26 16.49
C PRO A 112 -0.90 25.30 16.00
N PHE A 113 -1.11 25.29 14.68
CA PHE A 113 -2.45 25.40 14.10
C PHE A 113 -3.22 24.10 14.33
N VAL A 114 -2.68 22.94 14.01
CA VAL A 114 -3.35 21.66 14.31
C VAL A 114 -2.77 21.09 15.61
N GLU A 115 -3.66 20.75 16.56
CA GLU A 115 -3.26 20.12 17.83
C GLU A 115 -2.68 18.73 17.55
N THR A 116 -1.50 18.45 18.12
CA THR A 116 -0.82 17.17 18.00
C THR A 116 0.14 17.00 19.18
N THR A 117 0.38 15.74 19.58
CA THR A 117 1.42 15.39 20.56
C THR A 117 2.83 15.44 19.97
N HIS A 118 2.96 15.53 18.63
CA HIS A 118 4.24 15.50 17.91
C HIS A 118 4.41 16.72 17.01
N PRO A 119 4.62 17.93 17.57
CA PRO A 119 4.60 19.19 16.83
C PRO A 119 5.75 19.36 15.80
N LYS A 120 6.75 18.47 15.84
CA LYS A 120 7.91 18.48 14.94
C LYS A 120 7.91 17.32 13.94
N MET A 121 6.85 16.52 13.90
CA MET A 121 6.76 15.38 12.99
C MET A 121 6.79 15.85 11.52
N ASP A 122 7.69 15.28 10.74
CA ASP A 122 7.82 15.50 9.30
C ASP A 122 8.45 14.26 8.65
N LEU A 123 7.62 13.28 8.32
CA LEU A 123 8.05 12.02 7.72
C LEU A 123 7.21 11.68 6.49
N VAL A 124 7.70 10.74 5.68
CA VAL A 124 7.00 10.24 4.50
C VAL A 124 7.00 8.72 4.53
N ILE A 125 5.81 8.13 4.44
CA ILE A 125 5.67 6.68 4.24
C ILE A 125 5.60 6.39 2.75
N ILE A 126 6.43 5.45 2.30
CA ILE A 126 6.43 4.86 0.96
C ILE A 126 5.93 3.42 1.11
N ARG A 127 4.67 3.21 0.75
CA ARG A 127 4.00 1.91 0.85
C ARG A 127 4.09 1.18 -0.50
N GLU A 128 4.46 -0.10 -0.46
CA GLU A 128 4.23 -1.04 -1.58
C GLU A 128 2.73 -1.17 -1.84
N ASN A 129 2.28 -1.10 -3.09
CA ASN A 129 0.88 -0.80 -3.40
C ASN A 129 0.20 -1.81 -4.33
N GLU A 130 0.85 -2.93 -4.69
CA GLU A 130 0.32 -3.88 -5.69
C GLU A 130 0.25 -5.34 -5.23
N GLU A 131 1.08 -5.75 -4.27
CA GLU A 131 1.15 -7.14 -3.80
C GLU A 131 0.81 -7.26 -2.31
N ASP A 132 1.45 -8.20 -1.58
CA ASP A 132 1.13 -8.57 -0.20
C ASP A 132 -0.34 -9.05 -0.05
N LEU A 133 -0.86 -9.08 1.18
CA LEU A 133 -2.22 -9.53 1.50
C LEU A 133 -3.33 -8.73 0.80
N TYR A 134 -3.04 -7.50 0.32
CA TYR A 134 -3.97 -6.70 -0.49
C TYR A 134 -4.22 -7.31 -1.88
N ALA A 135 -3.52 -8.40 -2.22
CA ALA A 135 -3.86 -9.21 -3.36
C ALA A 135 -5.31 -9.73 -3.31
N GLY A 136 -5.85 -9.98 -2.11
CA GLY A 136 -7.22 -10.47 -1.92
C GLY A 136 -7.42 -11.86 -2.52
N ILE A 137 -6.37 -12.68 -2.52
CA ILE A 137 -6.41 -14.05 -3.04
C ILE A 137 -6.77 -14.97 -1.86
N GLU A 138 -8.07 -15.15 -1.68
CA GLU A 138 -8.65 -15.82 -0.52
C GLU A 138 -9.42 -17.07 -0.93
N HIS A 139 -9.29 -18.12 -0.12
CA HIS A 139 -9.93 -19.41 -0.37
C HIS A 139 -10.43 -19.98 0.96
N ARG A 140 -11.69 -20.42 0.98
CA ARG A 140 -12.16 -21.31 2.04
C ARG A 140 -11.53 -22.69 1.83
N GLN A 141 -10.76 -23.17 2.80
CA GLN A 141 -10.08 -24.46 2.73
C GLN A 141 -10.98 -25.59 3.23
N THR A 142 -11.68 -25.38 4.34
CA THR A 142 -12.57 -26.36 4.98
C THR A 142 -13.81 -25.66 5.54
N GLN A 143 -14.66 -26.40 6.27
CA GLN A 143 -15.75 -25.78 7.02
C GLN A 143 -15.24 -24.72 8.01
N GLN A 144 -14.08 -24.94 8.65
CA GLN A 144 -13.55 -24.11 9.73
C GLN A 144 -12.40 -23.17 9.32
N VAL A 145 -11.76 -23.39 8.18
CA VAL A 145 -10.50 -22.71 7.83
C VAL A 145 -10.61 -21.92 6.52
N TYR A 146 -10.15 -20.67 6.57
CA TYR A 146 -9.99 -19.77 5.43
C TYR A 146 -8.53 -19.36 5.30
N GLN A 147 -8.07 -19.18 4.07
CA GLN A 147 -6.68 -18.82 3.77
C GLN A 147 -6.64 -17.57 2.89
N CYS A 148 -5.75 -16.63 3.22
CA CYS A 148 -5.31 -15.55 2.34
C CYS A 148 -3.83 -15.74 1.95
N LEU A 149 -3.48 -15.52 0.68
CA LEU A 149 -2.11 -15.60 0.21
C LEU A 149 -1.39 -14.25 0.33
N LYS A 150 -0.25 -14.24 1.01
CA LYS A 150 0.74 -13.15 0.97
C LYS A 150 1.76 -13.43 -0.12
N LEU A 151 1.78 -12.60 -1.16
CA LEU A 151 2.77 -12.67 -2.23
C LEU A 151 3.70 -11.47 -2.11
N ILE A 152 5.01 -11.72 -2.02
CA ILE A 152 6.04 -10.68 -2.11
C ILE A 152 7.00 -11.10 -3.22
N THR A 153 7.28 -10.19 -4.15
CA THR A 153 8.12 -10.47 -5.32
C THR A 153 9.37 -9.60 -5.29
N GLN A 154 10.44 -10.13 -5.88
CA GLN A 154 11.69 -9.40 -6.04
C GLN A 154 11.50 -8.12 -6.88
N PRO A 155 10.89 -8.14 -8.09
CA PRO A 155 10.65 -6.91 -8.85
C PRO A 155 9.72 -5.94 -8.11
N GLY A 156 8.70 -6.45 -7.39
CA GLY A 156 7.78 -5.68 -6.57
C GLY A 156 8.49 -4.88 -5.47
N SER A 157 9.36 -5.57 -4.73
CA SER A 157 10.16 -5.01 -3.65
C SER A 157 11.22 -4.03 -4.18
N GLU A 158 11.92 -4.40 -5.27
CA GLU A 158 13.03 -3.63 -5.82
C GLU A 158 12.60 -2.21 -6.23
N ARG A 159 11.53 -2.10 -7.02
CA ARG A 159 11.03 -0.80 -7.52
C ARG A 159 10.55 0.13 -6.41
N VAL A 160 9.85 -0.37 -5.40
CA VAL A 160 9.29 0.49 -4.33
C VAL A 160 10.39 0.93 -3.37
N ILE A 161 11.32 0.04 -3.03
CA ILE A 161 12.47 0.36 -2.19
C ILE A 161 13.37 1.38 -2.88
N ARG A 162 13.71 1.14 -4.15
CA ARG A 162 14.51 2.06 -4.94
C ARG A 162 13.84 3.42 -5.06
N TYR A 163 12.53 3.44 -5.32
CA TYR A 163 11.75 4.66 -5.33
C TYR A 163 11.82 5.40 -3.98
N ALA A 164 11.81 4.70 -2.84
CA ALA A 164 11.96 5.34 -1.53
C ALA A 164 13.31 6.04 -1.35
N PHE A 165 14.41 5.41 -1.78
CA PHE A 165 15.75 6.01 -1.77
C PHE A 165 15.88 7.18 -2.76
N ASP A 166 15.38 7.03 -3.99
CA ASP A 166 15.39 8.11 -4.97
C ASP A 166 14.51 9.28 -4.51
N TYR A 167 13.35 9.01 -3.92
CA TYR A 167 12.49 10.01 -3.29
C TYR A 167 13.22 10.73 -2.17
N ALA A 168 13.92 10.00 -1.29
CA ALA A 168 14.68 10.60 -0.21
C ALA A 168 15.73 11.59 -0.74
N ARG A 169 16.54 11.18 -1.72
CA ARG A 169 17.56 12.04 -2.35
C ARG A 169 16.95 13.23 -3.10
N ALA A 170 15.87 13.00 -3.87
CA ALA A 170 15.17 14.04 -4.62
C ALA A 170 14.48 15.08 -3.73
N ASN A 171 14.10 14.72 -2.50
CA ASN A 171 13.46 15.62 -1.54
C ASN A 171 14.39 16.08 -0.42
N GLY A 172 15.70 15.83 -0.53
CA GLY A 172 16.70 16.27 0.44
C GLY A 172 16.58 15.61 1.82
N ARG A 173 15.83 14.50 1.91
CA ARG A 173 15.76 13.64 3.10
C ARG A 173 17.10 12.96 3.33
N LYS A 174 17.35 12.52 4.55
CA LYS A 174 18.64 12.01 5.02
C LYS A 174 18.64 10.55 5.39
N LYS A 175 17.45 9.98 5.62
CA LYS A 175 17.33 8.62 6.14
C LYS A 175 16.16 7.86 5.52
N VAL A 176 16.38 6.58 5.24
CA VAL A 176 15.34 5.62 4.83
C VAL A 176 15.28 4.47 5.83
N THR A 177 14.10 4.20 6.39
CA THR A 177 13.88 3.09 7.33
C THR A 177 12.96 2.04 6.72
N CYS A 178 13.34 0.76 6.78
CA CYS A 178 12.52 -0.36 6.32
C CYS A 178 11.79 -1.04 7.48
N PHE A 179 10.46 -1.23 7.40
CA PHE A 179 9.72 -2.04 8.37
C PHE A 179 9.30 -3.39 7.78
N VAL A 180 9.64 -4.47 8.50
CA VAL A 180 9.37 -5.86 8.11
C VAL A 180 9.04 -6.74 9.32
N LYS A 181 8.60 -7.98 9.11
CA LYS A 181 8.44 -9.01 10.14
C LYS A 181 9.18 -10.29 9.74
N ASP A 182 10.39 -10.13 9.21
CA ASP A 182 11.24 -11.21 8.69
C ASP A 182 11.72 -12.21 9.77
N ASN A 183 11.68 -11.82 11.06
CA ASN A 183 11.87 -12.72 12.18
C ASN A 183 10.84 -13.86 12.23
N ILE A 184 9.62 -13.62 11.74
CA ILE A 184 8.55 -14.61 11.59
C ILE A 184 8.42 -15.06 10.12
N MET A 185 8.25 -14.10 9.20
CA MET A 185 8.05 -14.34 7.77
C MET A 185 9.37 -14.31 7.00
N LYS A 186 10.19 -15.33 7.22
CA LYS A 186 11.58 -15.42 6.72
C LYS A 186 11.71 -15.36 5.19
N PHE A 187 10.71 -15.80 4.43
CA PHE A 187 10.77 -15.84 2.97
C PHE A 187 10.19 -14.57 2.33
N THR A 188 8.98 -14.16 2.71
CA THR A 188 8.31 -13.00 2.12
C THR A 188 8.92 -11.69 2.61
N ASP A 189 8.85 -11.42 3.90
CA ASP A 189 9.43 -10.21 4.49
C ASP A 189 10.96 -10.25 4.47
N GLY A 190 11.56 -11.45 4.55
CA GLY A 190 13.00 -11.62 4.38
C GLY A 190 13.48 -11.29 2.96
N LEU A 191 12.68 -11.56 1.91
CA LEU A 191 12.98 -11.08 0.56
C LEU A 191 12.96 -9.55 0.49
N PHE A 192 11.93 -8.93 1.05
CA PHE A 192 11.81 -7.46 1.10
C PHE A 192 13.02 -6.82 1.82
N HIS A 193 13.40 -7.37 2.98
CA HIS A 193 14.58 -6.94 3.73
C HIS A 193 15.88 -7.12 2.93
N LYS A 194 16.08 -8.29 2.29
CA LYS A 194 17.28 -8.54 1.47
C LYS A 194 17.40 -7.54 0.31
N GLU A 195 16.30 -7.23 -0.37
CA GLU A 195 16.30 -6.22 -1.41
C GLU A 195 16.56 -4.81 -0.85
N PHE A 196 16.08 -4.51 0.35
CA PHE A 196 16.37 -3.25 1.04
C PHE A 196 17.88 -3.05 1.26
N GLU A 197 18.55 -4.01 1.88
CA GLU A 197 19.99 -3.95 2.13
C GLU A 197 20.80 -3.88 0.83
N ARG A 198 20.38 -4.66 -0.20
CA ARG A 198 21.04 -4.64 -1.51
C ARG A 198 20.97 -3.26 -2.17
N ILE A 199 19.79 -2.63 -2.15
CA ILE A 199 19.58 -1.33 -2.77
C ILE A 199 20.24 -0.23 -1.95
N ALA A 200 20.18 -0.29 -0.62
CA ALA A 200 20.79 0.71 0.26
C ALA A 200 22.29 0.90 0.00
N ALA A 201 23.01 -0.17 -0.34
CA ALA A 201 24.42 -0.12 -0.73
C ALA A 201 24.71 0.79 -1.95
N GLU A 202 23.70 1.05 -2.80
CA GLU A 202 23.80 1.96 -3.95
C GLU A 202 23.60 3.45 -3.56
N TYR A 203 23.27 3.74 -2.29
CA TYR A 203 22.96 5.08 -1.77
C TYR A 203 23.79 5.41 -0.51
N PRO A 204 25.14 5.45 -0.61
CA PRO A 204 26.02 5.65 0.55
C PRO A 204 25.88 7.04 1.21
N ASP A 205 25.21 7.99 0.54
CA ASP A 205 24.89 9.33 1.02
C ASP A 205 23.66 9.38 1.95
N LEU A 206 22.91 8.29 2.09
CA LEU A 206 21.71 8.21 2.91
C LEU A 206 21.89 7.23 4.07
N GLU A 207 21.48 7.65 5.27
CA GLU A 207 21.36 6.73 6.40
C GLU A 207 20.25 5.71 6.12
N HIS A 208 20.46 4.47 6.55
CA HIS A 208 19.46 3.41 6.43
C HIS A 208 19.43 2.52 7.66
N GLU A 209 18.24 2.05 8.01
CA GLU A 209 18.05 1.03 9.06
C GLU A 209 16.85 0.14 8.75
N THR A 210 16.87 -1.10 9.22
CA THR A 210 15.72 -2.00 9.18
C THR A 210 15.16 -2.21 10.59
N MET A 211 13.84 -2.25 10.73
CA MET A 211 13.14 -2.46 11.99
C MET A 211 12.07 -3.54 11.86
N ILE A 212 11.87 -4.31 12.93
CA ILE A 212 10.69 -5.16 13.04
C ILE A 212 9.47 -4.25 13.22
N VAL A 213 8.39 -4.51 12.46
CA VAL A 213 7.22 -3.63 12.34
C VAL A 213 6.52 -3.36 13.68
N ASP A 214 6.61 -4.25 14.66
CA ASP A 214 6.02 -4.06 15.99
C ASP A 214 6.70 -2.93 16.78
N ILE A 215 8.03 -3.02 16.95
CA ILE A 215 8.82 -1.98 17.60
C ILE A 215 8.92 -0.73 16.72
N GLY A 216 8.92 -0.90 15.40
CA GLY A 216 8.82 0.19 14.43
C GLY A 216 7.55 1.01 14.65
N ALA A 217 6.38 0.37 14.70
CA ALA A 217 5.10 1.00 14.97
C ALA A 217 5.07 1.71 16.33
N ALA A 218 5.56 1.05 17.39
CA ALA A 218 5.62 1.65 18.73
C ALA A 218 6.49 2.93 18.75
N ARG A 219 7.65 2.90 18.09
CA ARG A 219 8.52 4.08 17.97
C ARG A 219 7.95 5.15 17.06
N LEU A 220 7.24 4.77 16.00
CA LEU A 220 6.55 5.69 15.09
C LEU A 220 5.44 6.43 15.84
N ALA A 221 4.71 5.75 16.73
CA ALA A 221 3.69 6.38 17.55
C ALA A 221 4.26 7.26 18.69
N ASN A 222 5.39 6.89 19.28
CA ASN A 222 5.94 7.59 20.44
C ASN A 222 6.96 8.69 20.10
N THR A 223 7.76 8.49 19.06
CA THR A 223 8.88 9.36 18.65
C THR A 223 8.96 9.45 17.12
N PRO A 224 7.91 9.87 16.41
CA PRO A 224 7.89 9.92 14.95
C PRO A 224 9.01 10.79 14.36
N GLU A 225 9.51 11.78 15.10
CA GLU A 225 10.56 12.72 14.67
C GLU A 225 11.91 12.06 14.37
N ARG A 226 12.11 10.80 14.78
CA ARG A 226 13.33 10.02 14.45
C ARG A 226 13.33 9.45 13.04
N PHE A 227 12.17 9.43 12.39
CA PHE A 227 11.98 8.88 11.06
C PHE A 227 11.93 10.00 10.04
N ASP A 228 12.36 9.69 8.82
CA ASP A 228 12.37 10.61 7.71
C ASP A 228 11.58 10.00 6.53
N VAL A 229 12.18 9.08 5.78
CA VAL A 229 11.43 8.22 4.84
C VAL A 229 11.29 6.83 5.44
N VAL A 230 10.08 6.25 5.38
CA VAL A 230 9.83 4.89 5.86
C VAL A 230 9.21 4.05 4.76
N VAL A 231 9.81 2.91 4.41
CA VAL A 231 9.36 2.01 3.35
C VAL A 231 8.85 0.70 3.91
N MET A 232 7.70 0.21 3.43
CA MET A 232 7.05 -0.98 3.97
C MET A 232 6.27 -1.79 2.91
N PRO A 233 6.10 -3.11 3.11
CA PRO A 233 5.08 -3.91 2.43
C PRO A 233 3.65 -3.35 2.62
N ASN A 234 2.75 -3.75 1.73
CA ASN A 234 1.44 -3.14 1.55
C ASN A 234 0.58 -3.00 2.82
N LEU A 235 0.36 -4.11 3.54
CA LEU A 235 -0.52 -4.10 4.73
C LEU A 235 0.03 -3.22 5.85
N TYR A 236 1.35 -3.26 6.06
CA TYR A 236 1.99 -2.45 7.10
C TYR A 236 1.97 -0.97 6.74
N GLY A 237 2.26 -0.66 5.48
CA GLY A 237 2.19 0.69 4.96
C GLY A 237 0.79 1.29 5.08
N ASP A 238 -0.27 0.51 4.85
CA ASP A 238 -1.66 0.97 5.04
C ASP A 238 -1.92 1.37 6.49
N ILE A 239 -1.74 0.40 7.41
CA ILE A 239 -2.04 0.60 8.83
C ILE A 239 -1.24 1.76 9.42
N LEU A 240 0.08 1.79 9.18
CA LEU A 240 0.94 2.75 9.85
C LEU A 240 0.88 4.14 9.24
N SER A 241 0.52 4.27 7.96
CA SER A 241 0.31 5.59 7.38
C SER A 241 -0.97 6.26 7.88
N ASP A 242 -2.04 5.50 8.11
CA ASP A 242 -3.25 6.00 8.76
C ASP A 242 -2.97 6.42 10.22
N VAL A 243 -2.17 5.63 10.95
CA VAL A 243 -1.71 6.02 12.30
C VAL A 243 -0.93 7.34 12.26
N THR A 244 0.05 7.49 11.37
CA THR A 244 0.82 8.75 11.28
C THR A 244 -0.01 9.93 10.80
N ALA A 245 -1.01 9.70 9.94
CA ALA A 245 -1.94 10.73 9.52
C ALA A 245 -2.76 11.25 10.71
N GLU A 246 -3.26 10.35 11.56
CA GLU A 246 -3.97 10.74 12.78
C GLU A 246 -3.05 11.44 13.78
N LEU A 247 -1.80 10.98 13.96
CA LEU A 247 -0.80 11.67 14.79
C LEU A 247 -0.49 13.09 14.29
N SER A 248 -0.61 13.35 12.98
CA SER A 248 -0.43 14.69 12.41
C SER A 248 -1.59 15.65 12.72
N GLY A 249 -2.69 15.09 13.24
CA GLY A 249 -3.86 15.80 13.76
C GLY A 249 -5.19 15.34 13.16
N SER A 250 -5.18 14.75 11.97
CA SER A 250 -6.36 14.11 11.37
C SER A 250 -6.02 13.39 10.08
N VAL A 251 -6.63 12.21 9.84
CA VAL A 251 -6.62 11.56 8.53
C VAL A 251 -7.13 12.48 7.39
N GLY A 252 -8.02 13.43 7.70
CA GLY A 252 -8.54 14.41 6.74
C GLY A 252 -7.50 15.39 6.17
N LEU A 253 -6.31 15.47 6.78
CA LEU A 253 -5.21 16.32 6.33
C LEU A 253 -4.20 15.58 5.44
N ALA A 254 -4.32 14.26 5.32
CA ALA A 254 -3.26 13.45 4.74
C ALA A 254 -3.46 13.23 3.23
N PRO A 255 -2.52 13.73 2.41
CA PRO A 255 -2.51 13.47 0.97
C PRO A 255 -1.88 12.11 0.66
N SER A 256 -2.13 11.62 -0.55
CA SER A 256 -1.37 10.51 -1.10
C SER A 256 -1.15 10.63 -2.61
N ALA A 257 -0.04 10.08 -3.07
CA ALA A 257 0.24 9.89 -4.48
C ALA A 257 0.59 8.44 -4.75
N ASN A 258 -0.13 7.82 -5.68
CA ASN A 258 0.13 6.48 -6.18
C ASN A 258 0.92 6.63 -7.48
N ILE A 259 2.19 6.22 -7.48
CA ILE A 259 3.15 6.48 -8.54
C ILE A 259 3.53 5.17 -9.23
N GLY A 260 3.54 5.21 -10.57
CA GLY A 260 4.03 4.14 -11.42
C GLY A 260 4.90 4.65 -12.56
N ASP A 261 5.40 3.72 -13.39
CA ASP A 261 6.30 4.02 -14.50
C ASP A 261 5.63 4.71 -15.69
N GLY A 262 4.30 4.71 -15.78
CA GLY A 262 3.55 5.26 -16.91
C GLY A 262 2.37 6.12 -16.53
N PHE A 263 1.98 6.09 -15.26
CA PHE A 263 0.76 6.70 -14.73
C PHE A 263 1.02 7.24 -13.31
N ALA A 264 0.23 8.23 -12.90
CA ALA A 264 0.18 8.70 -11.52
C ALA A 264 -1.27 9.00 -11.12
N MET A 265 -1.61 8.68 -9.86
CA MET A 265 -2.92 8.95 -9.28
C MET A 265 -2.78 9.66 -7.94
N PHE A 266 -3.43 10.80 -7.79
CA PHE A 266 -3.40 11.65 -6.61
C PHE A 266 -4.76 11.62 -5.92
N GLU A 267 -4.76 11.35 -4.61
CA GLU A 267 -5.97 11.20 -3.81
C GLU A 267 -5.69 11.56 -2.34
N ALA A 268 -6.73 11.96 -1.59
CA ALA A 268 -6.64 11.98 -0.13
C ALA A 268 -6.65 10.55 0.43
N ILE A 269 -6.08 10.34 1.64
CA ILE A 269 -6.10 9.03 2.30
C ILE A 269 -7.52 8.63 2.76
N HIS A 270 -8.32 9.61 3.21
CA HIS A 270 -9.63 9.36 3.82
C HIS A 270 -10.69 8.80 2.85
N GLY A 271 -11.72 8.16 3.41
CA GLY A 271 -12.87 7.65 2.67
C GLY A 271 -13.91 8.72 2.28
N SER A 272 -15.07 8.25 1.78
CA SER A 272 -16.16 9.11 1.27
C SER A 272 -17.01 9.81 2.33
N ALA A 273 -16.87 9.46 3.62
CA ALA A 273 -17.53 10.11 4.76
C ALA A 273 -19.02 10.46 4.50
N PRO A 274 -19.88 9.47 4.23
CA PRO A 274 -21.27 9.70 3.81
C PRO A 274 -22.12 10.42 4.86
N ASP A 275 -21.73 10.39 6.13
CA ASP A 275 -22.41 11.03 7.25
C ASP A 275 -22.33 12.56 7.23
N ILE A 276 -21.36 13.14 6.51
CA ILE A 276 -21.17 14.59 6.37
C ILE A 276 -21.28 15.10 4.93
N ALA A 277 -21.57 14.21 3.97
CA ALA A 277 -21.65 14.54 2.55
C ALA A 277 -22.69 15.64 2.28
N GLY A 278 -22.29 16.69 1.55
CA GLY A 278 -23.18 17.77 1.11
C GLY A 278 -23.56 18.76 2.21
N GLN A 279 -22.93 18.68 3.39
CA GLN A 279 -23.18 19.58 4.51
C GLN A 279 -22.25 20.81 4.51
N ASN A 280 -21.31 20.91 3.54
CA ASN A 280 -20.32 21.99 3.45
C ASN A 280 -19.43 22.07 4.71
N ILE A 281 -19.08 20.91 5.26
CA ILE A 281 -18.23 20.75 6.46
C ILE A 281 -17.15 19.68 6.27
N ALA A 282 -16.82 19.34 5.03
CA ALA A 282 -15.69 18.47 4.73
C ALA A 282 -14.41 19.29 4.64
N ASN A 283 -13.32 18.85 5.28
CA ASN A 283 -12.03 19.52 5.15
C ASN A 283 -11.37 19.12 3.81
N PRO A 284 -11.16 20.04 2.85
CA PRO A 284 -10.58 19.69 1.55
C PRO A 284 -9.05 19.56 1.57
N SER A 285 -8.39 19.80 2.72
CA SER A 285 -6.93 19.90 2.82
C SER A 285 -6.19 18.66 2.31
N GLY A 286 -6.65 17.44 2.63
CA GLY A 286 -5.99 16.22 2.16
C GLY A 286 -5.98 16.10 0.64
N LEU A 287 -7.11 16.41 -0.02
CA LEU A 287 -7.20 16.38 -1.48
C LEU A 287 -6.44 17.54 -2.13
N LEU A 288 -6.50 18.73 -1.54
CA LEU A 288 -5.73 19.89 -1.98
C LEU A 288 -4.22 19.60 -1.93
N LEU A 289 -3.73 19.01 -0.85
CA LEU A 289 -2.32 18.61 -0.73
C LEU A 289 -1.95 17.51 -1.74
N ALA A 290 -2.86 16.59 -2.06
CA ALA A 290 -2.64 15.61 -3.12
C ALA A 290 -2.57 16.29 -4.50
N ALA A 291 -3.38 17.33 -4.74
CA ALA A 291 -3.28 18.15 -5.95
C ALA A 291 -1.98 18.97 -6.01
N VAL A 292 -1.46 19.45 -4.88
CA VAL A 292 -0.11 20.05 -4.82
C VAL A 292 0.96 19.03 -5.22
N MET A 293 0.86 17.77 -4.74
CA MET A 293 1.75 16.68 -5.19
C MET A 293 1.62 16.42 -6.69
N MET A 294 0.40 16.53 -7.25
CA MET A 294 0.16 16.41 -8.69
C MET A 294 0.84 17.55 -9.47
N LEU A 295 0.69 18.80 -9.04
CA LEU A 295 1.33 19.96 -9.68
C LEU A 295 2.85 19.79 -9.78
N ILE A 296 3.48 19.31 -8.72
CA ILE A 296 4.92 18.99 -8.71
C ILE A 296 5.23 17.89 -9.74
N HIS A 297 4.42 16.82 -9.76
CA HIS A 297 4.60 15.70 -10.69
C HIS A 297 4.50 16.12 -12.17
N ILE A 298 3.60 17.05 -12.49
CA ILE A 298 3.40 17.53 -13.87
C ILE A 298 4.28 18.74 -14.25
N GLY A 299 5.28 19.08 -13.42
CA GLY A 299 6.25 20.13 -13.73
C GLY A 299 5.75 21.55 -13.48
N GLN A 300 4.78 21.75 -12.57
CA GLN A 300 4.28 23.06 -12.13
C GLN A 300 4.64 23.36 -10.65
N PRO A 301 5.91 23.24 -10.21
CA PRO A 301 6.29 23.45 -8.81
C PRO A 301 6.07 24.89 -8.34
N ALA A 302 6.17 25.90 -9.23
CA ALA A 302 5.91 27.30 -8.88
C ALA A 302 4.45 27.49 -8.41
N VAL A 303 3.48 26.98 -9.16
CA VAL A 303 2.06 26.99 -8.77
C VAL A 303 1.83 26.17 -7.50
N ALA A 304 2.58 25.07 -7.30
CA ALA A 304 2.51 24.27 -6.09
C ALA A 304 2.99 25.03 -4.84
N GLU A 305 4.00 25.90 -4.95
CA GLU A 305 4.49 26.76 -3.86
C GLU A 305 3.48 27.84 -3.44
N GLU A 306 2.61 28.27 -4.36
CA GLU A 306 1.57 29.28 -4.10
C GLU A 306 0.36 28.73 -3.34
N ASN A 307 0.17 27.40 -3.34
CA ASN A 307 -1.03 26.72 -2.86
C ASN A 307 -0.94 26.05 -1.45
N PRO A 308 -0.12 26.48 -0.47
CA PRO A 308 -0.02 25.70 0.75
C PRO A 308 -1.29 25.93 1.61
N PRO A 309 -2.02 24.86 2.02
CA PRO A 309 -3.10 24.97 3.02
C PRO A 309 -2.63 25.47 4.39
N ARG A 310 -1.33 25.73 4.53
CA ARG A 310 -0.65 26.35 5.69
C ARG A 310 -1.09 27.80 5.96
N LEU A 311 -1.84 28.40 5.03
CA LEU A 311 -2.36 29.76 5.11
C LEU A 311 -3.87 29.80 5.45
N ALA A 312 -4.56 28.66 5.48
CA ALA A 312 -6.01 28.61 5.60
C ALA A 312 -6.50 28.70 7.07
N PRO A 313 -7.65 29.34 7.33
CA PRO A 313 -8.34 29.26 8.62
C PRO A 313 -8.81 27.82 8.91
N HIS A 314 -8.95 27.50 10.19
CA HIS A 314 -9.37 26.16 10.63
C HIS A 314 -10.74 25.73 10.12
N HIS A 315 -10.78 24.53 9.55
CA HIS A 315 -12.01 23.90 9.09
C HIS A 315 -12.88 23.42 10.26
N ARG A 316 -14.22 23.57 10.14
CA ARG A 316 -15.26 23.25 11.14
C ARG A 316 -15.45 21.74 11.45
N GLY A 317 -14.49 20.89 11.10
CA GLY A 317 -14.54 19.44 11.29
C GLY A 317 -14.38 19.03 12.75
N ARG A 318 -14.95 17.88 13.14
CA ARG A 318 -15.05 17.39 14.53
C ARG A 318 -13.72 17.20 15.30
N HIS A 319 -12.58 17.29 14.63
CA HIS A 319 -11.26 17.01 15.20
C HIS A 319 -10.28 18.20 15.20
N SER A 320 -10.69 19.37 14.71
CA SER A 320 -9.77 20.51 14.47
C SER A 320 -9.93 21.62 15.53
N HIS A 321 -9.63 21.31 16.80
CA HIS A 321 -9.62 22.30 17.88
C HIS A 321 -8.19 22.52 18.40
N ALA A 322 -7.49 23.55 17.92
CA ALA A 322 -6.27 24.01 18.59
C ALA A 322 -6.62 24.74 19.90
N ARG A 323 -6.29 24.15 21.05
CA ARG A 323 -6.57 24.78 22.36
C ARG A 323 -5.72 26.01 22.68
N HIS A 324 -4.58 26.18 22.00
CA HIS A 324 -3.62 27.27 22.23
C HIS A 324 -3.10 27.84 20.91
N LEU A 325 -3.81 28.83 20.35
CA LEU A 325 -3.33 29.57 19.19
C LEU A 325 -2.33 30.68 19.62
N PRO A 326 -1.35 31.04 18.76
CA PRO A 326 -0.49 32.19 19.00
C PRO A 326 -1.29 33.49 19.19
N ARG A 327 -0.76 34.43 20.00
CA ARG A 327 -1.43 35.73 20.26
C ARG A 327 -1.73 36.45 18.94
N GLY A 328 -3.00 36.80 18.73
CA GLY A 328 -3.49 37.49 17.52
C GLY A 328 -4.28 36.61 16.54
N PHE A 329 -4.23 35.27 16.70
CA PHE A 329 -5.03 34.36 15.87
C PHE A 329 -6.37 34.06 16.53
N GLN A 330 -7.47 34.34 15.82
CA GLN A 330 -8.82 33.95 16.22
C GLN A 330 -9.28 32.68 15.48
N GLN A 331 -9.88 31.76 16.22
CA GLN A 331 -10.39 30.51 15.68
C GLN A 331 -11.78 30.74 15.07
N LYS A 332 -11.86 30.88 13.74
CA LYS A 332 -13.14 30.93 13.01
C LYS A 332 -13.35 29.60 12.30
N LEU A 333 -14.29 28.81 12.79
CA LEU A 333 -14.67 27.56 12.13
C LEU A 333 -15.46 27.85 10.85
N VAL A 334 -14.90 27.47 9.70
CA VAL A 334 -15.48 27.68 8.37
C VAL A 334 -15.90 26.37 7.71
N GLY A 335 -16.86 26.44 6.78
CA GLY A 335 -17.23 25.32 5.91
C GLY A 335 -16.27 25.14 4.73
N THR A 336 -16.49 24.11 3.91
CA THR A 336 -15.65 23.72 2.77
C THR A 336 -15.41 24.88 1.79
N ASP A 337 -16.47 25.60 1.39
CA ASP A 337 -16.36 26.71 0.43
C ASP A 337 -15.60 27.91 1.01
N ALA A 338 -15.95 28.30 2.23
CA ALA A 338 -15.32 29.44 2.91
C ALA A 338 -13.85 29.16 3.26
N PHE A 339 -13.49 27.88 3.44
CA PHE A 339 -12.09 27.46 3.51
C PHE A 339 -11.37 27.73 2.19
N ALA A 340 -11.97 27.35 1.05
CA ALA A 340 -11.39 27.59 -0.26
C ALA A 340 -11.23 29.09 -0.56
N ASP A 341 -12.25 29.90 -0.29
CA ASP A 341 -12.20 31.36 -0.43
C ASP A 341 -11.02 31.94 0.35
N ALA A 342 -10.86 31.51 1.61
CA ALA A 342 -9.80 32.00 2.46
C ALA A 342 -8.38 31.56 2.02
N VAL A 343 -8.25 30.41 1.35
CA VAL A 343 -6.99 30.00 0.70
C VAL A 343 -6.72 30.90 -0.51
N ILE A 344 -7.73 31.11 -1.36
CA ILE A 344 -7.62 31.94 -2.58
C ILE A 344 -7.23 33.38 -2.25
N GLU A 345 -7.84 33.97 -1.22
CA GLU A 345 -7.52 35.33 -0.74
C GLU A 345 -6.06 35.51 -0.30
N ARG A 346 -5.37 34.41 0.05
CA ARG A 346 -3.99 34.41 0.57
C ARG A 346 -2.95 33.89 -0.43
N LEU A 347 -3.36 33.59 -1.66
CA LEU A 347 -2.42 33.19 -2.70
C LEU A 347 -1.34 34.28 -2.89
N GLY A 348 -0.08 33.85 -3.01
CA GLY A 348 1.08 34.74 -3.07
C GLY A 348 1.63 35.19 -1.70
N GLU A 349 0.93 34.94 -0.59
CA GLU A 349 1.47 35.18 0.75
C GLU A 349 2.43 34.06 1.18
N ARG A 350 3.42 34.41 2.01
CA ARG A 350 4.34 33.42 2.61
C ARG A 350 3.96 33.12 4.06
N PRO A 351 3.98 31.85 4.49
CA PRO A 351 3.67 31.52 5.88
C PRO A 351 4.71 32.13 6.83
N GLN A 352 4.24 32.79 7.89
CA GLN A 352 5.12 33.42 8.89
C GLN A 352 5.53 32.47 10.02
N ILE A 353 4.69 31.47 10.34
CA ILE A 353 4.92 30.54 11.47
C ILE A 353 5.35 29.16 10.96
N LEU A 354 4.64 28.58 10.01
CA LEU A 354 5.03 27.30 9.40
C LEU A 354 6.21 27.49 8.46
N LYS A 355 7.12 26.52 8.41
CA LYS A 355 8.26 26.53 7.49
C LYS A 355 7.76 26.72 6.05
N PRO A 356 8.23 27.74 5.30
CA PRO A 356 7.94 27.87 3.88
C PRO A 356 8.44 26.62 3.14
N VAL A 357 7.65 26.17 2.17
CA VAL A 357 8.07 25.08 1.29
C VAL A 357 8.73 25.73 0.07
N SER A 358 9.84 25.14 -0.38
CA SER A 358 10.37 25.42 -1.70
C SER A 358 10.64 24.11 -2.39
N TYR A 359 10.16 24.01 -3.62
CA TYR A 359 10.37 22.89 -4.51
C TYR A 359 11.49 23.27 -5.48
N ARG A 360 12.45 22.38 -5.65
CA ARG A 360 13.52 22.57 -6.65
C ARG A 360 12.88 22.70 -8.04
N GLN A 361 13.09 23.84 -8.69
CA GLN A 361 12.60 24.08 -10.07
C GLN A 361 13.26 23.13 -11.08
N ASP A 362 14.46 22.66 -10.75
CA ASP A 362 15.26 21.70 -11.49
C ASP A 362 15.18 20.29 -10.88
N ALA A 363 14.17 19.98 -10.05
CA ALA A 363 13.94 18.63 -9.55
C ALA A 363 13.73 17.70 -10.76
N ALA A 364 14.83 17.16 -11.27
CA ALA A 364 14.81 16.12 -12.27
C ALA A 364 13.88 15.04 -11.72
N GLY A 365 12.83 14.71 -12.48
CA GLY A 365 11.90 13.67 -12.08
C GLY A 365 12.67 12.44 -11.62
N ILE A 366 12.15 11.75 -10.60
CA ILE A 366 12.76 10.51 -10.10
C ILE A 366 12.99 9.58 -11.29
N ALA A 367 14.25 9.26 -11.58
CA ALA A 367 14.63 8.54 -12.78
C ALA A 367 14.01 7.14 -12.76
N ARG A 368 13.23 6.82 -13.80
CA ARG A 368 12.63 5.49 -13.94
C ARG A 368 13.73 4.49 -14.31
N ARG A 369 13.84 3.41 -13.55
CA ARG A 369 14.76 2.31 -13.83
C ARG A 369 13.95 1.05 -14.04
N ALA A 370 14.15 0.40 -15.19
CA ALA A 370 13.57 -0.90 -15.43
C ALA A 370 14.31 -1.94 -14.59
N TRP A 371 13.57 -2.71 -13.78
CA TRP A 371 14.09 -3.89 -13.12
C TRP A 371 14.68 -4.85 -14.16
N GLN A 372 15.82 -5.47 -13.83
CA GLN A 372 16.45 -6.49 -14.64
C GLN A 372 16.48 -7.81 -13.86
N PRO A 373 16.03 -8.92 -14.47
CA PRO A 373 16.10 -10.21 -13.82
C PRO A 373 17.55 -10.62 -13.56
N GLY A 374 17.79 -11.15 -12.37
CA GLY A 374 19.06 -11.80 -12.04
C GLY A 374 19.24 -13.14 -12.78
N PRO A 375 20.38 -13.82 -12.56
CA PRO A 375 20.60 -15.16 -13.10
C PRO A 375 19.51 -16.13 -12.61
N LYS A 376 19.10 -17.05 -13.48
CA LYS A 376 18.15 -18.10 -13.12
C LYS A 376 18.83 -19.09 -12.18
N ALA A 377 18.21 -19.33 -11.03
CA ALA A 377 18.59 -20.40 -10.12
C ALA A 377 18.24 -21.78 -10.70
N GLU A 378 19.03 -22.79 -10.35
CA GLU A 378 18.69 -24.19 -10.58
C GLU A 378 17.52 -24.58 -9.68
N LYS A 379 16.34 -24.74 -10.29
CA LYS A 379 15.11 -25.10 -9.59
C LYS A 379 14.89 -26.61 -9.62
N GLN A 380 14.90 -27.26 -8.46
CA GLN A 380 14.73 -28.70 -8.33
C GLN A 380 13.56 -29.05 -7.41
N LEU A 381 12.67 -29.93 -7.87
CA LEU A 381 11.54 -30.42 -7.06
C LEU A 381 12.04 -31.49 -6.09
N VAL A 382 11.79 -31.32 -4.81
CA VAL A 382 12.28 -32.20 -3.72
C VAL A 382 11.17 -32.75 -2.82
N GLY A 383 9.91 -32.44 -3.12
CA GLY A 383 8.75 -32.92 -2.37
C GLY A 383 7.47 -32.15 -2.67
N VAL A 384 6.44 -32.44 -1.89
CA VAL A 384 5.13 -31.78 -1.96
C VAL A 384 4.48 -31.72 -0.58
N ASP A 385 3.87 -30.59 -0.26
CA ASP A 385 2.89 -30.48 0.83
C ASP A 385 1.49 -30.73 0.25
N VAL A 386 0.77 -31.70 0.80
CA VAL A 386 -0.62 -32.00 0.47
C VAL A 386 -1.52 -31.52 1.60
N PHE A 387 -2.54 -30.74 1.26
CA PHE A 387 -3.50 -30.18 2.21
C PHE A 387 -4.80 -30.97 2.18
N LEU A 388 -5.29 -31.37 3.36
CA LEU A 388 -6.45 -32.25 3.49
C LEU A 388 -7.56 -31.61 4.34
N ASP A 389 -8.82 -31.87 3.95
CA ASP A 389 -9.98 -31.73 4.82
C ASP A 389 -10.21 -33.08 5.51
N TRP A 390 -9.97 -33.14 6.81
CA TRP A 390 -10.10 -34.39 7.56
C TRP A 390 -10.53 -34.12 8.99
N GLY A 391 -11.77 -34.47 9.32
CA GLY A 391 -12.32 -34.35 10.68
C GLY A 391 -12.23 -35.56 11.62
N PRO A 392 -12.12 -36.84 11.17
CA PRO A 392 -12.53 -37.97 12.01
C PRO A 392 -11.49 -38.55 13.01
N GLY A 393 -10.44 -37.85 13.45
CA GLY A 393 -9.55 -38.43 14.47
C GLY A 393 -8.34 -37.61 14.92
N ALA A 394 -7.41 -38.28 15.60
CA ALA A 394 -6.19 -37.68 16.15
C ALA A 394 -5.06 -37.62 15.09
N PRO A 395 -4.04 -36.77 15.28
CA PRO A 395 -2.89 -36.68 14.37
C PRO A 395 -2.20 -38.03 14.08
N ASP A 396 -2.09 -38.91 15.09
CA ASP A 396 -1.46 -40.22 14.95
C ASP A 396 -2.29 -41.19 14.09
N ASP A 397 -3.63 -41.08 14.13
CA ASP A 397 -4.52 -41.86 13.27
C ASP A 397 -4.32 -41.45 11.82
N LEU A 398 -4.27 -40.14 11.56
CA LEU A 398 -4.03 -39.59 10.23
C LEU A 398 -2.64 -39.98 9.71
N GLY A 399 -1.60 -39.82 10.53
CA GLY A 399 -0.23 -40.20 10.21
C GLY A 399 -0.08 -41.69 9.89
N SER A 400 -0.73 -42.56 10.67
CA SER A 400 -0.72 -44.01 10.43
C SER A 400 -1.37 -44.39 9.11
N LYS A 401 -2.51 -43.78 8.76
CA LYS A 401 -3.22 -44.04 7.49
C LYS A 401 -2.47 -43.46 6.29
N LEU A 402 -1.98 -42.22 6.39
CA LEU A 402 -1.24 -41.58 5.30
C LEU A 402 0.10 -42.24 5.01
N SER A 403 0.79 -42.77 6.03
CA SER A 403 2.06 -43.48 5.85
C SER A 403 1.95 -44.73 4.97
N GLN A 404 0.74 -45.32 4.86
CA GLN A 404 0.47 -46.46 3.98
C GLN A 404 0.36 -46.04 2.50
N ASN A 405 0.25 -44.74 2.21
CA ASN A 405 0.01 -44.19 0.88
C ASN A 405 1.25 -43.41 0.41
N HIS A 406 2.10 -44.07 -0.36
CA HIS A 406 3.32 -43.47 -0.93
C HIS A 406 3.50 -43.86 -2.41
N VAL A 407 4.38 -43.14 -3.10
CA VAL A 407 4.78 -43.40 -4.48
C VAL A 407 6.29 -43.52 -4.50
N ASN A 408 6.82 -44.70 -4.86
CA ASN A 408 8.26 -44.98 -4.81
C ASN A 408 8.85 -44.62 -3.43
N GLU A 409 9.84 -43.73 -3.39
CA GLU A 409 10.47 -43.24 -2.16
C GLU A 409 9.83 -41.95 -1.62
N LEU A 410 8.82 -41.39 -2.29
CA LEU A 410 8.12 -40.19 -1.85
C LEU A 410 7.16 -40.56 -0.70
N LYS A 411 7.62 -40.39 0.53
CA LYS A 411 6.94 -40.83 1.76
C LYS A 411 6.54 -39.65 2.62
N LEU A 412 5.53 -39.86 3.47
CA LEU A 412 5.12 -38.88 4.47
C LEU A 412 6.28 -38.60 5.44
N GLU A 413 6.67 -37.35 5.56
CA GLU A 413 7.74 -36.88 6.45
C GLU A 413 7.15 -36.30 7.73
N VAL A 414 6.13 -35.45 7.61
CA VAL A 414 5.59 -34.69 8.75
C VAL A 414 4.17 -34.19 8.47
N ILE A 415 3.32 -34.18 9.50
CA ILE A 415 2.01 -33.50 9.46
C ILE A 415 2.05 -32.30 10.39
N THR A 416 1.45 -31.21 9.93
CA THR A 416 1.16 -30.06 10.76
C THR A 416 -0.31 -29.66 10.74
N ASN A 417 -0.73 -29.06 11.84
CA ASN A 417 -2.00 -28.37 11.95
C ASN A 417 -1.72 -26.92 12.36
N ARG A 418 -2.28 -25.96 11.62
CA ARG A 418 -2.03 -24.51 11.82
C ARG A 418 -0.54 -24.11 11.93
N GLY A 419 0.33 -24.84 11.23
CA GLY A 419 1.77 -24.58 11.18
C GLY A 419 2.63 -25.28 12.24
N ILE A 420 2.03 -25.98 13.20
CA ILE A 420 2.73 -26.71 14.27
C ILE A 420 2.80 -28.20 13.95
N LYS A 421 3.96 -28.83 14.21
CA LYS A 421 4.12 -30.28 14.12
C LYS A 421 3.17 -31.02 15.04
N VAL A 422 2.38 -31.91 14.45
CA VAL A 422 1.46 -32.78 15.19
C VAL A 422 1.75 -34.26 14.96
N TRP A 423 2.52 -34.59 13.92
CA TRP A 423 2.99 -35.95 13.67
C TRP A 423 4.32 -35.93 12.90
N PRO A 424 5.28 -36.83 13.18
CA PRO A 424 5.28 -37.75 14.32
C PRO A 424 5.58 -37.01 15.64
N ASN A 425 5.21 -37.61 16.78
CA ASN A 425 5.51 -37.10 18.13
C ASN A 425 5.04 -35.65 18.35
N GLY A 426 3.78 -35.35 18.01
CA GLY A 426 3.17 -34.05 18.31
C GLY A 426 2.98 -33.81 19.81
N LEU A 427 2.82 -32.55 20.19
CA LEU A 427 2.47 -32.19 21.58
C LEU A 427 0.98 -32.42 21.81
N PRO A 428 0.56 -33.14 22.87
CA PRO A 428 -0.84 -33.48 23.12
C PRO A 428 -1.72 -32.25 23.41
N GLU A 429 -1.13 -31.13 23.80
CA GLU A 429 -1.81 -29.86 24.03
C GLU A 429 -2.18 -29.13 22.73
N THR A 430 -1.66 -29.59 21.58
CA THR A 430 -1.86 -28.89 20.30
C THR A 430 -3.31 -29.01 19.85
N PHE A 431 -4.03 -27.89 19.91
CA PHE A 431 -5.37 -27.79 19.33
C PHE A 431 -5.31 -27.93 17.79
N CYS A 432 -6.03 -28.93 17.26
CA CYS A 432 -6.10 -29.21 15.84
C CYS A 432 -7.47 -28.83 15.26
N THR A 433 -7.48 -28.33 14.02
CA THR A 433 -8.69 -28.11 13.21
C THR A 433 -8.82 -29.18 12.12
N ASP A 434 -9.89 -29.12 11.33
CA ASP A 434 -10.17 -30.00 10.19
C ASP A 434 -9.22 -29.86 8.98
N HIS A 435 -8.21 -28.97 9.05
CA HIS A 435 -7.29 -28.66 7.95
C HIS A 435 -5.86 -29.08 8.27
N TRP A 436 -5.29 -29.96 7.45
CA TRP A 436 -4.00 -30.59 7.70
C TRP A 436 -3.03 -30.36 6.55
N ARG A 437 -1.78 -30.02 6.87
CA ARG A 437 -0.69 -30.00 5.88
C ARG A 437 0.21 -31.20 6.09
N CYS A 438 0.27 -32.06 5.07
CA CYS A 438 1.01 -33.32 5.08
C CYS A 438 2.17 -33.24 4.10
N ARG A 439 3.40 -33.23 4.60
CA ARG A 439 4.61 -33.10 3.79
C ARG A 439 5.11 -34.46 3.34
N PHE A 440 5.31 -34.63 2.04
CA PHE A 440 5.90 -35.82 1.44
C PHE A 440 7.24 -35.49 0.79
N ARG A 441 8.27 -36.27 1.12
CA ARG A 441 9.64 -36.11 0.59
C ARG A 441 10.32 -37.46 0.39
N LYS A 442 11.34 -37.47 -0.46
CA LYS A 442 12.30 -38.57 -0.53
C LYS A 442 13.39 -38.37 0.52
N GLU A 443 13.96 -39.48 0.98
CA GLU A 443 15.06 -39.46 1.94
C GLU A 443 16.24 -38.63 1.40
N GLY A 444 16.93 -37.91 2.30
CA GLY A 444 18.03 -37.02 1.92
C GLY A 444 17.64 -35.82 1.05
N GLY A 445 16.36 -35.60 0.76
CA GLY A 445 15.91 -34.52 -0.13
C GLY A 445 16.15 -34.82 -1.62
N ALA A 446 16.18 -36.10 -2.00
CA ALA A 446 16.39 -36.52 -3.38
C ALA A 446 15.32 -35.95 -4.34
N PRO A 447 15.65 -35.77 -5.64
CA PRO A 447 14.74 -35.19 -6.61
C PRO A 447 13.45 -35.99 -6.79
N VAL A 448 12.34 -35.27 -6.89
CA VAL A 448 11.00 -35.81 -7.13
C VAL A 448 10.56 -35.45 -8.53
N GLN A 449 10.03 -36.43 -9.27
CA GLN A 449 9.46 -36.19 -10.58
C GLN A 449 8.02 -35.64 -10.44
N PRO A 450 7.60 -34.66 -11.26
CA PRO A 450 6.23 -34.13 -11.20
C PRO A 450 5.14 -35.21 -11.31
N ALA A 451 5.37 -36.26 -12.08
CA ALA A 451 4.46 -37.39 -12.21
C ALA A 451 4.25 -38.17 -10.89
N GLU A 452 5.28 -38.23 -10.03
CA GLU A 452 5.16 -38.88 -8.71
C GLU A 452 4.21 -38.09 -7.79
N VAL A 453 4.18 -36.76 -7.92
CA VAL A 453 3.26 -35.90 -7.15
C VAL A 453 1.80 -36.11 -7.58
N VAL A 454 1.56 -36.22 -8.89
CA VAL A 454 0.20 -36.48 -9.43
C VAL A 454 -0.28 -37.87 -9.02
N GLU A 455 0.58 -38.88 -9.15
CA GLU A 455 0.27 -40.25 -8.74
C GLU A 455 0.01 -40.35 -7.23
N LEU A 456 0.74 -39.58 -6.40
CA LEU A 456 0.49 -39.53 -4.97
C LEU A 456 -0.90 -38.97 -4.67
N GLN A 457 -1.29 -37.87 -5.31
CA GLN A 457 -2.62 -37.29 -5.15
C GLN A 457 -3.72 -38.28 -5.55
N ARG A 458 -3.55 -38.97 -6.69
CA ARG A 458 -4.49 -40.02 -7.13
C ARG A 458 -4.65 -41.11 -6.06
N ARG A 459 -3.53 -41.63 -5.52
CA ARG A 459 -3.56 -42.65 -4.47
C ARG A 459 -4.26 -42.18 -3.19
N LEU A 460 -4.00 -40.94 -2.76
CA LEU A 460 -4.65 -40.37 -1.58
C LEU A 460 -6.17 -40.27 -1.77
N ILE A 461 -6.62 -39.83 -2.95
CA ILE A 461 -8.04 -39.76 -3.29
C ILE A 461 -8.66 -41.16 -3.31
N GLU A 462 -7.98 -42.16 -3.88
CA GLU A 462 -8.46 -43.56 -3.90
C GLU A 462 -8.50 -44.19 -2.50
N ALA A 463 -7.63 -43.75 -1.59
CA ALA A 463 -7.67 -44.12 -0.18
C ALA A 463 -8.77 -43.37 0.62
N GLY A 464 -9.53 -42.49 -0.03
CA GLY A 464 -10.66 -41.77 0.56
C GLY A 464 -10.30 -40.48 1.29
N PHE A 465 -9.12 -39.90 1.04
CA PHE A 465 -8.76 -38.58 1.58
C PHE A 465 -9.32 -37.45 0.70
N ASP A 466 -9.86 -36.41 1.34
CA ASP A 466 -10.27 -35.19 0.67
C ASP A 466 -9.08 -34.24 0.52
N VAL A 467 -8.52 -34.17 -0.69
CA VAL A 467 -7.36 -33.34 -1.02
C VAL A 467 -7.84 -31.96 -1.47
N ILE A 468 -7.54 -30.93 -0.68
CA ILE A 468 -7.93 -29.54 -0.94
C ILE A 468 -7.02 -28.92 -2.00
N LYS A 469 -5.70 -29.06 -1.81
CA LYS A 469 -4.67 -28.44 -2.65
C LYS A 469 -3.29 -29.05 -2.40
N THR A 470 -2.31 -28.64 -3.20
CA THR A 470 -0.90 -29.00 -3.00
C THR A 470 0.02 -27.78 -3.14
N GLU A 471 1.18 -27.84 -2.49
CA GLU A 471 2.28 -26.90 -2.66
C GLU A 471 3.56 -27.69 -2.95
N ASN A 472 4.19 -27.45 -4.10
CA ASN A 472 5.41 -28.13 -4.47
C ASN A 472 6.60 -27.58 -3.69
N LEU A 473 7.46 -28.47 -3.19
CA LEU A 473 8.65 -28.11 -2.43
C LEU A 473 9.85 -28.06 -3.37
N TYR A 474 10.37 -26.86 -3.60
CA TYR A 474 11.53 -26.66 -4.47
C TYR A 474 12.77 -26.26 -3.66
N THR A 475 13.94 -26.66 -4.14
CA THR A 475 15.20 -25.97 -3.86
C THR A 475 15.55 -25.05 -5.02
N PHE A 476 16.28 -23.98 -4.71
CA PHE A 476 16.87 -23.04 -5.66
C PHE A 476 18.38 -22.98 -5.37
N ASP A 477 19.20 -23.46 -6.29
CA ASP A 477 20.66 -23.61 -6.09
C ASP A 477 20.99 -24.42 -4.81
N GLY A 478 20.23 -25.49 -4.57
CA GLY A 478 20.36 -26.35 -3.40
C GLY A 478 19.77 -25.77 -2.10
N VAL A 479 19.32 -24.51 -2.09
CA VAL A 479 18.71 -23.87 -0.91
C VAL A 479 17.20 -24.13 -0.88
N PRO A 480 16.61 -24.64 0.22
CA PRO A 480 15.16 -24.83 0.32
C PRO A 480 14.36 -23.54 0.13
N GLY A 481 13.39 -23.57 -0.78
CA GLY A 481 12.43 -22.49 -1.05
C GLY A 481 11.15 -22.57 -0.21
N PHE A 482 11.20 -23.21 0.95
CA PHE A 482 10.07 -23.47 1.84
C PHE A 482 10.52 -23.50 3.30
N SER A 483 9.61 -23.22 4.24
CA SER A 483 9.96 -23.20 5.66
C SER A 483 10.15 -24.59 6.25
N ALA A 484 11.03 -24.65 7.25
CA ALA A 484 11.04 -25.75 8.21
C ALA A 484 9.73 -25.77 9.00
N VAL A 485 9.40 -26.93 9.56
CA VAL A 485 8.25 -27.10 10.44
C VAL A 485 8.57 -26.55 11.83
N HIS A 486 7.60 -25.90 12.48
CA HIS A 486 7.73 -25.49 13.87
C HIS A 486 7.39 -26.65 14.82
N GLY A 487 8.26 -26.85 15.81
CA GLY A 487 8.19 -27.98 16.75
C GLY A 487 8.73 -29.26 16.14
#